data_AF-A0A928N0T6-F1
#
_entry.id   AF-A0A928N0T6-F1
#
_cell.length_a   1.000
_cell.length_b   1.000
_cell.length_c   1.000
_cell.angle_alpha   90.00
_cell.angle_beta   90.00
_cell.angle_gamma   90.00
#
_symmetry.space_group_name_H-M   'P 1'
#
loop_
_entity.id
_entity.type
_entity.pdbx_description
1 polymer ?
#
loop_
_entity_poly.entity_id
_entity_poly.type
_entity_poly.pdbx_seq_one_letter_code
_entity_poly.pdbx_strand_id
1 'polypeptide(L)'
;MKKHTVVMIWAAALLLIVVSCFVIYYFYNELSAIGKTNKNIEVFNCAPEDIIEYSVSDKTGDYTLECTADGWRVEDGNINNLNDDAIVKMIHSASDIRAVGTINKKSLQSFDTANAQKLEITTNRTFKDEIEIRFLGILDGLCAFKVEDDRRIYVMYQSTFDILTPALDSLRISEVFEGLSEKAGMPEYLKYTDYDGTELVVRRKTAAELSQSKNNGYIMEKPFKREVNDDAYEQNITVKIPALQATAFVKETESLEGFSLDEDSRATLNFRWDGKEETLYLGENNSGLVYAKKKDKNGVFMITSSQLEFLQIDPFYLLESGILKTDTDSIQSVIVKTKDEVYNISSIGRKGGTPLFYVNGNAASEDVFEDVVEKIKDVKFIGELSAVPQNTEDIVVVINYNNAAGSQKISLASLPDKNYAAFIAGQAEFSVDGNAVRELLEQIKKASNNPTKVE
;
A
#
# COMPACT_ATOMS: atom_id res chain seq x y z
N MET A 1 -66.42 -3.74 22.52
CA MET A 1 -66.25 -2.53 21.69
C MET A 1 -67.36 -2.52 20.64
N LYS A 2 -68.21 -1.48 20.57
CA LYS A 2 -69.36 -1.47 19.63
C LYS A 2 -68.84 -1.43 18.19
N LYS A 3 -69.46 -2.16 17.26
CA LYS A 3 -69.05 -2.19 15.83
C LYS A 3 -68.83 -0.79 15.24
N HIS A 4 -69.63 0.19 15.67
CA HIS A 4 -69.49 1.59 15.27
C HIS A 4 -68.17 2.24 15.70
N THR A 5 -67.61 1.88 16.86
CA THR A 5 -66.32 2.42 17.34
C THR A 5 -65.16 1.92 16.49
N VAL A 6 -65.20 0.65 16.05
CA VAL A 6 -64.15 0.07 15.18
C VAL A 6 -64.17 0.72 13.80
N VAL A 7 -65.36 0.91 13.21
CA VAL A 7 -65.51 1.60 11.91
C VAL A 7 -65.01 3.04 11.98
N MET A 8 -65.29 3.76 13.08
CA MET A 8 -64.85 5.14 13.24
C MET A 8 -63.33 5.27 13.37
N ILE A 9 -62.67 4.33 14.06
CA ILE A 9 -61.20 4.29 14.16
C ILE A 9 -60.55 4.02 12.80
N TRP A 10 -61.08 3.07 12.03
CA TRP A 10 -60.57 2.79 10.68
C TRP A 10 -60.80 3.96 9.71
N ALA A 11 -61.94 4.64 9.80
CA ALA A 11 -62.19 5.84 8.99
C ALA A 11 -61.22 6.98 9.35
N ALA A 12 -60.94 7.19 10.64
CA ALA A 12 -59.96 8.19 11.09
C ALA A 12 -58.53 7.83 10.66
N ALA A 13 -58.14 6.56 10.75
CA ALA A 13 -56.84 6.08 10.27
C ALA A 13 -56.69 6.25 8.76
N LEU A 14 -57.72 5.92 7.98
CA LEU A 14 -57.73 6.10 6.53
C LEU A 14 -57.66 7.58 6.15
N LEU A 15 -58.36 8.46 6.87
CA LEU A 15 -58.30 9.90 6.68
C LEU A 15 -56.87 10.43 6.94
N LEU A 16 -56.23 9.98 8.03
CA LEU A 16 -54.85 10.34 8.34
C LEU A 16 -53.88 9.90 7.23
N ILE A 17 -54.04 8.69 6.69
CA ILE A 17 -53.22 8.21 5.58
C ILE A 17 -53.43 9.08 4.33
N VAL A 18 -54.68 9.38 3.96
CA VAL A 18 -54.99 10.22 2.80
C VAL A 18 -54.43 11.63 2.96
N VAL A 19 -54.56 12.23 4.14
CA VAL A 19 -54.00 13.56 4.44
C VAL A 19 -52.48 13.52 4.37
N SER A 20 -51.82 12.52 4.96
CA SER A 20 -50.37 12.36 4.88
C SER A 20 -49.89 12.18 3.45
N CYS A 21 -50.55 11.33 2.65
CA CYS A 21 -50.23 11.14 1.24
C CYS A 21 -50.43 12.43 0.43
N PHE A 22 -51.49 13.20 0.70
CA PHE A 22 -51.74 14.47 0.03
C PHE A 22 -50.69 15.53 0.38
N VAL A 23 -50.28 15.60 1.64
CA VAL A 23 -49.20 16.48 2.10
C VAL A 23 -47.87 16.11 1.43
N ILE A 24 -47.51 14.82 1.43
CA ILE A 24 -46.30 14.33 0.75
C ILE A 24 -46.36 14.63 -0.75
N TYR A 25 -47.48 14.37 -1.42
CA TYR A 25 -47.65 14.66 -2.84
C TYR A 25 -47.55 16.15 -3.18
N TYR A 26 -48.16 17.01 -2.35
CA TYR A 26 -48.09 18.46 -2.52
C TYR A 26 -46.65 18.97 -2.37
N PHE A 27 -45.94 18.54 -1.31
CA PHE A 27 -44.53 18.90 -1.11
C PHE A 27 -43.63 18.37 -2.23
N TYR A 28 -43.83 17.12 -2.68
CA TYR A 28 -43.09 16.54 -3.79
C TYR A 28 -43.31 17.31 -5.09
N ASN A 29 -44.55 17.69 -5.39
CA ASN A 29 -44.85 18.50 -6.57
C ASN A 29 -44.22 19.89 -6.49
N GLU A 30 -44.24 20.55 -5.32
CA GLU A 30 -43.63 21.86 -5.11
C GLU A 30 -42.10 21.80 -5.28
N LEU A 31 -41.44 20.78 -4.71
CA LEU A 31 -40.00 20.54 -4.88
C LEU A 31 -39.64 20.18 -6.32
N SER A 32 -40.43 19.33 -6.98
CA SER A 32 -40.21 18.98 -8.39
C SER A 32 -40.41 20.15 -9.34
N ALA A 33 -41.22 21.15 -8.94
CA ALA A 33 -41.42 22.38 -9.71
C ALA A 33 -40.19 23.30 -9.62
N ILE A 34 -39.52 23.34 -8.45
CA ILE A 34 -38.26 24.08 -8.27
C ILE A 34 -37.19 23.56 -9.24
N GLY A 35 -37.08 22.24 -9.41
CA GLY A 35 -36.14 21.63 -10.36
C GLY A 35 -36.48 21.81 -11.85
N LYS A 36 -37.70 22.27 -12.20
CA LYS A 36 -38.16 22.42 -13.60
C LYS A 36 -38.03 23.84 -14.13
N THR A 37 -37.92 24.84 -13.26
CA THR A 37 -37.58 26.20 -13.66
C THR A 37 -36.06 26.32 -13.75
N ASN A 38 -35.48 26.01 -14.92
CA ASN A 38 -34.05 26.15 -15.25
C ASN A 38 -33.53 27.61 -15.24
N LYS A 39 -33.90 28.39 -14.23
CA LYS A 39 -33.33 29.71 -13.99
C LYS A 39 -32.32 29.56 -12.86
N ASN A 40 -31.07 29.27 -13.23
CA ASN A 40 -29.95 29.42 -12.31
C ASN A 40 -29.94 30.88 -11.83
N ILE A 41 -30.17 31.08 -10.54
CA ILE A 41 -30.14 32.38 -9.89
C ILE A 41 -28.70 32.60 -9.44
N GLU A 42 -28.01 33.56 -10.04
CA GLU A 42 -26.69 33.98 -9.56
C GLU A 42 -26.82 34.56 -8.15
N VAL A 43 -26.10 33.98 -7.19
CA VAL A 43 -26.07 34.44 -5.79
C VAL A 43 -24.77 35.16 -5.49
N PHE A 44 -23.66 34.63 -5.99
CA PHE A 44 -22.34 35.24 -5.87
C PHE A 44 -21.48 34.88 -7.10
N ASN A 45 -20.69 35.84 -7.58
CA ASN A 45 -19.83 35.66 -8.74
C ASN A 45 -18.55 36.49 -8.61
N CYS A 46 -17.40 35.82 -8.67
CA CYS A 46 -16.08 36.42 -8.78
C CYS A 46 -15.09 35.62 -9.61
N ALA A 47 -13.95 36.25 -9.90
CA ALA A 47 -12.83 35.50 -10.42
C ALA A 47 -12.28 34.61 -9.29
N PRO A 48 -11.92 33.33 -9.55
CA PRO A 48 -11.33 32.45 -8.54
C PRO A 48 -10.12 33.07 -7.83
N GLU A 49 -9.27 33.79 -8.57
CA GLU A 49 -8.09 34.49 -8.06
C GLU A 49 -8.40 35.70 -7.17
N ASP A 50 -9.65 36.19 -7.17
CA ASP A 50 -10.06 37.26 -6.26
C ASP A 50 -10.27 36.72 -4.83
N ILE A 51 -10.48 35.41 -4.64
CA ILE A 51 -10.73 34.81 -3.33
C ILE A 51 -9.40 34.66 -2.58
N ILE A 52 -9.29 35.31 -1.43
CA ILE A 52 -8.06 35.33 -0.62
C ILE A 52 -8.21 34.62 0.73
N GLU A 53 -9.43 34.39 1.19
CA GLU A 53 -9.73 33.69 2.44
C GLU A 53 -11.01 32.87 2.29
N TYR A 54 -11.04 31.70 2.93
CA TYR A 54 -12.15 30.76 2.87
C TYR A 54 -12.37 30.09 4.23
N SER A 55 -13.44 30.44 4.93
CA SER A 55 -13.71 29.91 6.27
C SER A 55 -14.97 29.05 6.27
N VAL A 56 -14.87 27.84 6.81
CA VAL A 56 -16.03 26.95 7.00
C VAL A 56 -16.16 26.66 8.49
N SER A 57 -17.39 26.75 8.98
CA SER A 57 -17.74 26.49 10.38
C SER A 57 -18.91 25.53 10.45
N ASP A 58 -18.75 24.44 11.19
CA ASP A 58 -19.81 23.48 11.48
C ASP A 58 -19.77 22.96 12.91
N LYS A 59 -20.53 21.87 13.20
CA LYS A 59 -20.58 21.28 14.54
C LYS A 59 -19.35 20.44 14.87
N THR A 60 -18.57 20.04 13.88
CA THR A 60 -17.36 19.22 14.00
C THR A 60 -16.11 20.07 14.18
N GLY A 61 -16.11 21.30 13.67
CA GLY A 61 -15.07 22.30 13.89
C GLY A 61 -15.16 23.46 12.91
N ASP A 62 -14.19 24.36 13.04
CA ASP A 62 -14.01 25.51 12.17
C ASP A 62 -12.63 25.40 11.50
N TYR A 63 -12.52 25.82 10.24
CA TYR A 63 -11.23 26.00 9.59
C TYR A 63 -11.26 27.19 8.64
N THR A 64 -10.11 27.85 8.52
CA THR A 64 -9.90 28.98 7.61
C THR A 64 -8.69 28.69 6.72
N LEU A 65 -8.89 28.82 5.41
CA LEU A 65 -7.83 28.79 4.42
C LEU A 65 -7.48 30.20 3.98
N GLU A 66 -6.19 30.50 3.92
CA GLU A 66 -5.66 31.75 3.40
C GLU A 66 -4.86 31.51 2.12
N CYS A 67 -5.07 32.34 1.10
CA CYS A 67 -4.24 32.35 -0.09
C CYS A 67 -2.99 33.20 0.14
N THR A 68 -1.82 32.58 0.02
CA THR A 68 -0.52 33.24 0.18
C THR A 68 0.28 33.21 -1.12
N ALA A 69 1.48 33.80 -1.10
CA ALA A 69 2.40 33.72 -2.24
C ALA A 69 2.82 32.28 -2.58
N ASP A 70 2.82 31.38 -1.59
CA ASP A 70 3.22 29.98 -1.73
C ASP A 70 2.01 29.05 -1.98
N GLY A 71 0.81 29.60 -2.13
CA GLY A 71 -0.44 28.85 -2.29
C GLY A 71 -1.36 28.93 -1.07
N TRP A 72 -2.32 28.00 -1.01
CA TRP A 72 -3.32 27.94 0.07
C TRP A 72 -2.77 27.25 1.32
N ARG A 73 -3.07 27.79 2.49
CA ARG A 73 -2.70 27.20 3.79
C ARG A 73 -3.84 27.34 4.79
N VAL A 74 -3.83 26.53 5.85
CA VAL A 74 -4.72 26.74 7.00
C VAL A 74 -4.16 27.89 7.86
N GLU A 75 -5.00 28.83 8.30
CA GLU A 75 -4.59 30.05 9.07
C GLU A 75 -3.73 29.71 10.30
N ASP A 76 -4.08 28.64 11.04
CA ASP A 76 -3.34 28.18 12.22
C ASP A 76 -1.98 27.51 11.90
N GLY A 77 -1.60 27.39 10.62
CA GLY A 77 -0.27 26.99 10.16
C GLY A 77 0.17 25.54 10.46
N ASN A 78 -0.64 24.78 11.18
CA ASN A 78 -0.29 23.43 11.64
C ASN A 78 -0.49 22.34 10.55
N ILE A 79 -1.23 22.63 9.48
CA ILE A 79 -1.52 21.70 8.39
C ILE A 79 -0.85 22.21 7.12
N ASN A 80 0.16 21.46 6.66
CA ASN A 80 0.99 21.82 5.51
C ASN A 80 0.86 20.85 4.33
N ASN A 81 -0.08 19.91 4.38
CA ASN A 81 -0.26 18.86 3.38
C ASN A 81 -1.65 18.95 2.72
N LEU A 82 -1.94 20.08 2.09
CA LEU A 82 -3.21 20.29 1.40
C LEU A 82 -3.16 19.78 -0.05
N ASN A 83 -4.30 19.29 -0.54
CA ASN A 83 -4.48 18.82 -1.90
C ASN A 83 -4.92 19.99 -2.78
N ASP A 84 -3.97 20.52 -3.54
CA ASP A 84 -4.19 21.70 -4.41
C ASP A 84 -5.35 21.49 -5.38
N ASP A 85 -5.50 20.30 -5.97
CA ASP A 85 -6.59 20.01 -6.90
C ASP A 85 -7.97 20.06 -6.23
N ALA A 86 -8.06 19.59 -4.97
CA ALA A 86 -9.29 19.65 -4.20
C ALA A 86 -9.64 21.11 -3.85
N ILE A 87 -8.63 21.88 -3.42
CA ILE A 87 -8.80 23.31 -3.11
C ILE A 87 -9.19 24.10 -4.36
N VAL A 88 -8.51 23.90 -5.49
CA VAL A 88 -8.82 24.57 -6.76
C VAL A 88 -10.27 24.31 -7.17
N LYS A 89 -10.76 23.06 -7.06
CA LYS A 89 -12.17 22.73 -7.34
C LYS A 89 -13.14 23.45 -6.40
N MET A 90 -12.80 23.51 -5.11
CA MET A 90 -13.59 24.22 -4.10
C MET A 90 -13.64 25.72 -4.41
N ILE A 91 -12.49 26.37 -4.64
CA ILE A 91 -12.38 27.80 -4.94
C ILE A 91 -13.11 28.16 -6.25
N HIS A 92 -12.99 27.35 -7.30
CA HIS A 92 -13.77 27.55 -8.52
C HIS A 92 -15.28 27.44 -8.30
N SER A 93 -15.72 26.54 -7.42
CA SER A 93 -17.15 26.41 -7.09
C SER A 93 -17.63 27.58 -6.24
N ALA A 94 -16.77 28.06 -5.33
CA ALA A 94 -17.02 29.23 -4.50
C ALA A 94 -17.06 30.54 -5.29
N SER A 95 -16.36 30.61 -6.42
CA SER A 95 -16.34 31.81 -7.26
C SER A 95 -17.61 32.00 -8.10
N ASP A 96 -18.47 30.99 -8.25
CA ASP A 96 -19.73 31.08 -9.01
C ASP A 96 -20.86 30.31 -8.31
N ILE A 97 -21.36 30.88 -7.21
CA ILE A 97 -22.43 30.27 -6.42
C ILE A 97 -23.77 30.62 -7.06
N ARG A 98 -24.46 29.58 -7.53
CA ARG A 98 -25.80 29.69 -8.13
C ARG A 98 -26.82 28.84 -7.38
N ALA A 99 -28.02 29.38 -7.25
CA ALA A 99 -29.16 28.67 -6.73
C ALA A 99 -30.03 28.12 -7.87
N VAL A 100 -30.63 26.96 -7.66
CA VAL A 100 -31.64 26.37 -8.57
C VAL A 100 -33.04 26.95 -8.33
N GLY A 101 -33.22 27.66 -7.22
CA GLY A 101 -34.47 28.34 -6.91
C GLY A 101 -34.46 29.02 -5.54
N THR A 102 -35.63 29.49 -5.13
CA THR A 102 -35.86 30.08 -3.80
C THR A 102 -37.05 29.44 -3.13
N ILE A 103 -36.99 29.29 -1.81
CA ILE A 103 -38.09 28.79 -0.99
C ILE A 103 -38.55 29.82 0.04
N ASN A 104 -39.73 29.61 0.61
CA ASN A 104 -40.24 30.42 1.72
C ASN A 104 -39.88 29.78 3.07
N LYS A 105 -40.08 30.54 4.17
CA LYS A 105 -39.77 30.09 5.54
C LYS A 105 -40.57 28.85 5.98
N LYS A 106 -41.78 28.64 5.42
CA LYS A 106 -42.61 27.48 5.77
C LYS A 106 -42.03 26.21 5.15
N SER A 107 -41.57 26.26 3.90
CA SER A 107 -40.93 25.13 3.22
C SER A 107 -39.60 24.73 3.87
N LEU A 108 -38.88 25.66 4.49
CA LEU A 108 -37.65 25.37 5.24
C LEU A 108 -37.88 24.40 6.41
N GLN A 109 -39.08 24.32 6.98
CA GLN A 109 -39.38 23.42 8.11
C GLN A 109 -39.25 21.93 7.75
N SER A 110 -39.23 21.60 6.46
CA SER A 110 -39.05 20.23 5.97
C SER A 110 -37.58 19.84 5.79
N PHE A 111 -36.65 20.78 5.89
CA PHE A 111 -35.21 20.51 5.74
C PHE A 111 -34.61 20.03 7.06
N ASP A 112 -33.69 19.07 6.97
CA ASP A 112 -32.91 18.62 8.13
C ASP A 112 -31.84 19.67 8.46
N THR A 113 -32.04 20.37 9.57
CA THR A 113 -31.15 21.41 10.09
C THR A 113 -29.98 20.86 10.91
N ALA A 114 -29.85 19.53 11.04
CA ALA A 114 -28.74 18.91 11.76
C ALA A 114 -27.37 19.27 11.14
N ASN A 115 -27.33 19.51 9.82
CA ASN A 115 -26.14 19.86 9.05
C ASN A 115 -26.07 21.35 8.75
N ALA A 116 -26.52 22.21 9.67
CA ALA A 116 -26.35 23.65 9.52
C ALA A 116 -24.85 24.00 9.60
N GLN A 117 -24.39 24.77 8.61
CA GLN A 117 -22.98 25.18 8.48
C GLN A 117 -22.92 26.63 8.02
N LYS A 118 -21.76 27.25 8.22
CA LYS A 118 -21.47 28.62 7.79
C LYS A 118 -20.24 28.60 6.88
N LEU A 119 -20.29 29.40 5.83
CA LEU A 119 -19.20 29.65 4.90
C LEU A 119 -18.97 31.15 4.79
N GLU A 120 -17.74 31.60 4.96
CA GLU A 120 -17.30 32.97 4.71
C GLU A 120 -16.26 32.97 3.60
N ILE A 121 -16.43 33.89 2.65
CA ILE A 121 -15.50 34.08 1.54
C ILE A 121 -15.05 35.54 1.57
N THR A 122 -13.75 35.76 1.67
CA THR A 122 -13.15 37.09 1.56
C THR A 122 -12.49 37.26 0.20
N THR A 123 -12.76 38.39 -0.46
CA THR A 123 -12.17 38.71 -1.76
C THR A 123 -11.30 39.97 -1.74
N ASN A 124 -10.30 40.04 -2.62
CA ASN A 124 -9.40 41.18 -2.81
C ASN A 124 -9.82 42.08 -3.99
N ARG A 125 -11.12 42.29 -4.15
CA ARG A 125 -11.64 43.25 -5.13
C ARG A 125 -11.28 44.68 -4.70
N THR A 126 -11.65 45.67 -5.52
CA THR A 126 -11.37 47.11 -5.29
C THR A 126 -11.69 47.57 -3.85
N PHE A 127 -12.59 46.86 -3.16
CA PHE A 127 -12.74 46.87 -1.71
C PHE A 127 -12.75 45.42 -1.20
N LYS A 128 -12.24 45.19 0.03
CA LYS A 128 -12.33 43.89 0.70
C LYS A 128 -13.82 43.58 0.89
N ASP A 129 -14.36 42.70 0.05
CA ASP A 129 -15.75 42.25 0.14
C ASP A 129 -15.76 40.89 0.84
N GLU A 130 -16.56 40.79 1.89
CA GLU A 130 -16.80 39.58 2.66
C GLU A 130 -18.24 39.13 2.40
N ILE A 131 -18.42 37.86 2.05
CA ILE A 131 -19.74 37.25 1.90
C ILE A 131 -19.90 36.11 2.90
N GLU A 132 -20.93 36.22 3.74
CA GLU A 132 -21.34 35.18 4.66
C GLU A 132 -22.54 34.41 4.09
N ILE A 133 -22.38 33.09 3.99
CA ILE A 133 -23.40 32.13 3.56
C ILE A 133 -23.71 31.17 4.70
N ARG A 134 -24.97 31.09 5.08
CA ARG A 134 -25.47 30.12 6.07
C ARG A 134 -26.25 29.01 5.37
N PHE A 135 -25.78 27.78 5.51
CA PHE A 135 -26.50 26.58 5.10
C PHE A 135 -27.47 26.19 6.21
N LEU A 136 -28.75 26.10 5.85
CA LEU A 136 -29.87 25.99 6.78
C LEU A 136 -30.35 24.55 6.95
N GLY A 137 -30.10 23.67 5.97
CA GLY A 137 -30.42 22.25 6.06
C GLY A 137 -30.51 21.56 4.70
N ILE A 138 -30.73 20.24 4.72
CA ILE A 138 -30.75 19.36 3.54
C ILE A 138 -32.12 18.66 3.41
N LEU A 139 -32.62 18.52 2.18
CA LEU A 139 -33.83 17.74 1.85
C LEU A 139 -33.71 17.15 0.44
N ASP A 140 -33.81 15.82 0.31
CA ASP A 140 -33.87 15.10 -0.98
C ASP A 140 -32.80 15.54 -2.01
N GLY A 141 -31.54 15.66 -1.58
CA GLY A 141 -30.43 16.06 -2.46
C GLY A 141 -30.38 17.56 -2.77
N LEU A 142 -31.13 18.38 -2.04
CA LEU A 142 -31.10 19.84 -2.09
C LEU A 142 -30.62 20.42 -0.75
N CYS A 143 -29.86 21.51 -0.80
CA CYS A 143 -29.43 22.27 0.36
C CYS A 143 -30.06 23.67 0.33
N ALA A 144 -30.74 24.04 1.42
CA ALA A 144 -31.27 25.39 1.61
C ALA A 144 -30.21 26.28 2.24
N PHE A 145 -30.04 27.50 1.72
CA PHE A 145 -29.02 28.43 2.22
C PHE A 145 -29.46 29.89 2.13
N LYS A 146 -28.78 30.76 2.86
CA LYS A 146 -29.08 32.19 2.94
C LYS A 146 -27.79 33.01 3.01
N VAL A 147 -27.74 34.10 2.26
CA VAL A 147 -26.70 35.13 2.40
C VAL A 147 -27.13 36.10 3.51
N GLU A 148 -26.20 36.56 4.35
CA GLU A 148 -26.48 37.34 5.57
C GLU A 148 -27.47 38.50 5.33
N ASP A 149 -27.21 39.34 4.32
CA ASP A 149 -28.01 40.52 3.98
C ASP A 149 -29.21 40.26 3.04
N ASP A 150 -29.37 39.04 2.50
CA ASP A 150 -30.51 38.73 1.63
C ASP A 150 -31.71 38.22 2.44
N ARG A 151 -32.92 38.61 2.05
CA ARG A 151 -34.17 38.14 2.65
C ARG A 151 -34.63 36.79 2.09
N ARG A 152 -34.12 36.39 0.93
CA ARG A 152 -34.48 35.14 0.24
C ARG A 152 -33.78 33.95 0.88
N ILE A 153 -34.44 32.79 0.82
CA ILE A 153 -33.82 31.50 1.11
C ILE A 153 -33.63 30.82 -0.24
N TYR A 154 -32.39 30.52 -0.56
CA TYR A 154 -31.98 29.88 -1.79
C TYR A 154 -31.93 28.38 -1.61
N VAL A 155 -31.94 27.66 -2.73
CA VAL A 155 -31.74 26.22 -2.77
C VAL A 155 -30.70 25.90 -3.83
N MET A 156 -29.75 25.02 -3.52
CA MET A 156 -28.77 24.44 -4.45
C MET A 156 -28.79 22.92 -4.38
N TYR A 157 -28.11 22.24 -5.30
CA TYR A 157 -27.89 20.80 -5.17
C TYR A 157 -26.95 20.49 -4.01
N GLN A 158 -27.21 19.37 -3.32
CA GLN A 158 -26.36 18.92 -2.21
C GLN A 158 -24.91 18.71 -2.66
N SER A 159 -24.67 18.20 -3.87
CA SER A 159 -23.31 18.06 -4.40
C SER A 159 -22.54 19.38 -4.49
N THR A 160 -23.22 20.50 -4.74
CA THR A 160 -22.61 21.83 -4.72
C THR A 160 -22.28 22.25 -3.30
N PHE A 161 -23.20 22.01 -2.36
CA PHE A 161 -22.95 22.23 -0.94
C PHE A 161 -21.75 21.41 -0.43
N ASP A 162 -21.66 20.12 -0.77
CA ASP A 162 -20.56 19.24 -0.36
C ASP A 162 -19.19 19.73 -0.88
N ILE A 163 -19.15 20.31 -2.09
CA ILE A 163 -17.92 20.93 -2.64
C ILE A 163 -17.58 22.25 -1.96
N LEU A 164 -18.59 23.04 -1.56
CA LEU A 164 -18.40 24.32 -0.86
C LEU A 164 -18.09 24.15 0.63
N THR A 165 -18.38 23.00 1.22
CA THR A 165 -18.15 22.79 2.65
C THR A 165 -17.47 21.45 2.92
N PRO A 166 -16.33 21.19 2.25
CA PRO A 166 -15.59 19.96 2.48
C PRO A 166 -15.10 19.92 3.93
N ALA A 167 -15.07 18.74 4.53
CA ALA A 167 -14.35 18.59 5.80
C ALA A 167 -12.86 18.87 5.55
N LEU A 168 -12.17 19.52 6.49
CA LEU A 168 -10.75 19.87 6.35
C LEU A 168 -9.88 18.66 5.96
N ASP A 169 -10.17 17.50 6.54
CA ASP A 169 -9.45 16.25 6.24
C ASP A 169 -9.56 15.81 4.77
N SER A 170 -10.68 16.12 4.10
CA SER A 170 -10.86 15.81 2.68
C SER A 170 -10.06 16.71 1.75
N LEU A 171 -9.59 17.85 2.28
CA LEU A 171 -8.69 18.76 1.59
C LEU A 171 -7.21 18.41 1.80
N ARG A 172 -6.88 17.36 2.56
CA ARG A 172 -5.50 16.95 2.82
C ARG A 172 -5.02 15.89 1.82
N ILE A 173 -3.73 15.89 1.53
CA ILE A 173 -3.07 14.82 0.76
C ILE A 173 -3.12 13.55 1.60
N SER A 174 -3.85 12.54 1.11
CA SER A 174 -3.98 11.24 1.78
C SER A 174 -2.75 10.35 1.58
N GLU A 175 -1.95 10.57 0.55
CA GLU A 175 -0.70 9.81 0.34
C GLU A 175 0.26 10.01 1.51
N VAL A 176 0.73 8.91 2.11
CA VAL A 176 1.68 8.95 3.22
C VAL A 176 3.06 9.43 2.74
N PHE A 177 3.43 9.05 1.52
CA PHE A 177 4.70 9.41 0.87
C PHE A 177 4.43 10.16 -0.43
N GLU A 178 4.14 11.45 -0.31
CA GLU A 178 3.83 12.35 -1.42
C GLU A 178 4.84 12.24 -2.58
N GLY A 179 4.29 12.05 -3.79
CA GLY A 179 5.04 12.00 -5.04
C GLY A 179 5.91 10.75 -5.21
N LEU A 180 5.83 9.77 -4.29
CA LEU A 180 6.52 8.49 -4.44
C LEU A 180 5.82 7.60 -5.48
N SER A 181 4.49 7.72 -5.59
CA SER A 181 3.65 6.98 -6.55
C SER A 181 3.97 7.33 -8.01
N GLU A 182 4.45 8.55 -8.27
CA GLU A 182 4.81 9.05 -9.61
C GLU A 182 6.25 8.70 -10.01
N LYS A 183 7.08 8.25 -9.06
CA LYS A 183 8.50 7.97 -9.30
C LYS A 183 8.69 6.53 -9.76
N ALA A 184 9.34 6.38 -10.92
CA ALA A 184 9.87 5.08 -11.32
C ALA A 184 11.09 4.76 -10.46
N GLY A 185 11.00 3.72 -9.64
CA GLY A 185 12.13 3.32 -8.80
C GLY A 185 11.83 2.13 -7.90
N MET A 186 12.85 1.72 -7.17
CA MET A 186 12.78 0.73 -6.12
C MET A 186 13.57 1.24 -4.90
N PRO A 187 13.22 0.86 -3.67
CA PRO A 187 13.92 1.34 -2.49
C PRO A 187 15.36 0.83 -2.49
N GLU A 188 16.33 1.70 -2.27
CA GLU A 188 17.73 1.33 -2.10
C GLU A 188 17.99 0.58 -0.78
N TYR A 189 17.14 0.86 0.20
CA TYR A 189 17.22 0.34 1.56
C TYR A 189 15.82 0.26 2.14
N LEU A 190 15.56 -0.79 2.91
CA LEU A 190 14.38 -0.96 3.72
C LEU A 190 14.77 -1.62 5.04
N LYS A 191 14.27 -1.06 6.13
CA LYS A 191 14.31 -1.63 7.46
C LYS A 191 12.93 -1.52 8.09
N TYR A 192 12.36 -2.66 8.44
CA TYR A 192 11.20 -2.75 9.30
C TYR A 192 11.62 -3.35 10.64
N THR A 193 11.24 -2.69 11.73
CA THR A 193 11.35 -3.22 13.09
C THR A 193 9.94 -3.34 13.66
N ASP A 194 9.52 -4.56 13.98
CA ASP A 194 8.19 -4.84 14.53
C ASP A 194 8.13 -4.58 16.05
N TYR A 195 6.92 -4.66 16.63
CA TYR A 195 6.69 -4.41 18.06
C TYR A 195 7.49 -5.34 18.99
N ASP A 196 7.78 -6.56 18.56
CA ASP A 196 8.56 -7.54 19.32
C ASP A 196 10.09 -7.38 19.12
N GLY A 197 10.51 -6.40 18.33
CA GLY A 197 11.90 -6.13 17.99
C GLY A 197 12.44 -6.99 16.84
N THR A 198 11.61 -7.83 16.21
CA THR A 198 11.98 -8.55 14.99
C THR A 198 12.30 -7.56 13.87
N GLU A 199 13.37 -7.82 13.12
CA GLU A 199 13.84 -6.93 12.06
C GLU A 199 13.86 -7.62 10.70
N LEU A 200 13.29 -6.94 9.71
CA LEU A 200 13.51 -7.20 8.28
C LEU A 200 14.40 -6.08 7.74
N VAL A 201 15.58 -6.42 7.23
CA VAL A 201 16.51 -5.45 6.64
C VAL A 201 16.90 -5.93 5.25
N VAL A 202 16.58 -5.13 4.23
CA VAL A 202 16.89 -5.38 2.83
C VAL A 202 17.61 -4.17 2.25
N ARG A 203 18.67 -4.39 1.47
CA ARG A 203 19.36 -3.33 0.76
C ARG A 203 19.71 -3.73 -0.66
N ARG A 204 19.88 -2.72 -1.51
CA ARG A 204 20.44 -2.90 -2.84
C ARG A 204 21.91 -3.33 -2.73
N LYS A 205 22.31 -4.24 -3.62
CA LYS A 205 23.71 -4.65 -3.78
C LYS A 205 24.55 -3.51 -4.33
N THR A 206 25.79 -3.46 -3.90
CA THR A 206 26.82 -2.59 -4.45
C THR A 206 27.27 -3.07 -5.84
N ALA A 207 27.93 -2.21 -6.61
CA ALA A 207 28.49 -2.58 -7.91
C ALA A 207 29.47 -3.77 -7.83
N ALA A 208 30.23 -3.87 -6.73
CA ALA A 208 31.14 -4.98 -6.49
C ALA A 208 30.38 -6.30 -6.25
N GLU A 209 29.30 -6.28 -5.46
CA GLU A 209 28.45 -7.46 -5.21
C GLU A 209 27.73 -7.91 -6.50
N LEU A 210 27.20 -6.97 -7.29
CA LEU A 210 26.56 -7.26 -8.59
C LEU A 210 27.53 -7.88 -9.61
N SER A 211 28.82 -7.53 -9.55
CA SER A 211 29.82 -8.13 -10.42
C SER A 211 30.10 -9.61 -10.09
N GLN A 212 29.77 -10.04 -8.88
CA GLN A 212 29.97 -11.42 -8.38
C GLN A 212 28.72 -12.28 -8.52
N SER A 213 27.53 -11.68 -8.47
CA SER A 213 26.23 -12.35 -8.62
C SER A 213 25.31 -11.49 -9.49
N LYS A 214 25.06 -11.97 -10.72
CA LYS A 214 24.34 -11.21 -11.75
C LYS A 214 22.81 -11.26 -11.63
N ASN A 215 22.27 -12.12 -10.78
CA ASN A 215 20.87 -12.51 -10.92
C ASN A 215 19.92 -11.60 -10.14
N ASN A 216 20.30 -11.18 -8.93
CA ASN A 216 19.42 -10.41 -8.05
C ASN A 216 20.10 -9.12 -7.57
N GLY A 217 19.35 -8.02 -7.56
CA GLY A 217 19.76 -6.68 -7.18
C GLY A 217 19.75 -6.43 -5.67
N TYR A 218 19.10 -7.29 -4.88
CA TYR A 218 18.92 -7.09 -3.45
C TYR A 218 19.57 -8.17 -2.59
N ILE A 219 19.95 -7.78 -1.37
CA ILE A 219 20.41 -8.66 -0.31
C ILE A 219 19.64 -8.34 0.98
N MET A 220 19.12 -9.37 1.61
CA MET A 220 18.60 -9.33 2.97
C MET A 220 19.78 -9.42 3.93
N GLU A 221 19.80 -8.55 4.92
CA GLU A 221 20.77 -8.56 6.03
C GLU A 221 20.18 -9.18 7.30
N LYS A 222 18.86 -9.07 7.46
CA LYS A 222 18.09 -9.67 8.57
C LYS A 222 16.69 -10.11 8.10
N PRO A 223 16.15 -11.22 8.63
CA PRO A 223 16.82 -12.13 9.58
C PRO A 223 17.88 -13.01 8.92
N PHE A 224 17.85 -13.13 7.58
CA PHE A 224 18.77 -13.98 6.82
C PHE A 224 19.77 -13.14 6.04
N LYS A 225 21.05 -13.50 6.08
CA LYS A 225 22.07 -12.86 5.24
C LYS A 225 22.11 -13.50 3.85
N ARG A 226 21.09 -13.26 3.02
CA ARG A 226 20.93 -13.92 1.71
C ARG A 226 20.35 -13.02 0.63
N GLU A 227 20.57 -13.42 -0.61
CA GLU A 227 19.98 -12.77 -1.78
C GLU A 227 18.46 -12.87 -1.76
N VAL A 228 17.84 -11.73 -2.06
CA VAL A 228 16.40 -11.56 -2.18
C VAL A 228 15.99 -11.86 -3.61
N ASN A 229 14.82 -12.46 -3.80
CA ASN A 229 14.20 -12.59 -5.12
C ASN A 229 13.61 -11.22 -5.50
N ASP A 230 14.17 -10.60 -6.54
CA ASP A 230 13.81 -9.23 -6.93
C ASP A 230 12.32 -9.09 -7.28
N ASP A 231 11.76 -10.06 -8.02
CA ASP A 231 10.34 -10.06 -8.42
C ASP A 231 9.41 -10.16 -7.19
N ALA A 232 9.71 -11.06 -6.26
CA ALA A 232 8.94 -11.22 -5.03
C ALA A 232 9.04 -9.96 -4.17
N TYR A 233 10.23 -9.36 -4.06
CA TYR A 233 10.40 -8.11 -3.33
C TYR A 233 9.67 -6.94 -3.98
N GLU A 234 9.69 -6.85 -5.31
CA GLU A 234 8.94 -5.83 -6.03
C GLU A 234 7.44 -5.94 -5.78
N GLN A 235 6.88 -7.13 -6.01
CA GLN A 235 5.44 -7.38 -5.92
C GLN A 235 4.89 -7.27 -4.51
N ASN A 236 5.67 -7.69 -3.50
CA ASN A 236 5.21 -7.74 -2.12
C ASN A 236 5.56 -6.48 -1.34
N ILE A 237 6.68 -5.81 -1.63
CA ILE A 237 7.15 -4.67 -0.82
C ILE A 237 7.15 -3.37 -1.63
N THR A 238 7.89 -3.33 -2.73
CA THR A 238 8.21 -2.08 -3.44
C THR A 238 6.95 -1.37 -3.94
N VAL A 239 5.98 -2.09 -4.49
CA VAL A 239 4.73 -1.49 -4.99
C VAL A 239 3.77 -1.06 -3.88
N LYS A 240 3.97 -1.54 -2.64
CA LYS A 240 3.04 -1.31 -1.52
C LYS A 240 3.35 -0.02 -0.77
N ILE A 241 4.64 0.33 -0.64
CA ILE A 241 5.06 1.53 0.10
C ILE A 241 4.48 2.82 -0.52
N PRO A 242 4.57 3.07 -1.85
CA PRO A 242 3.99 4.27 -2.46
C PRO A 242 2.45 4.29 -2.44
N ALA A 243 1.82 3.13 -2.25
CA ALA A 243 0.36 2.99 -2.23
C ALA A 243 -0.26 3.27 -0.85
N LEU A 244 0.55 3.58 0.18
CA LEU A 244 0.06 3.86 1.52
C LEU A 244 -0.72 5.17 1.57
N GLN A 245 -1.97 5.09 2.07
CA GLN A 245 -2.89 6.21 2.21
C GLN A 245 -3.42 6.31 3.64
N ALA A 246 -3.40 7.54 4.16
CA ALA A 246 -4.12 7.93 5.35
C ALA A 246 -5.63 7.80 5.11
N THR A 247 -6.31 7.08 5.99
CA THR A 247 -7.77 6.91 5.98
C THR A 247 -8.48 8.05 6.73
N ALA A 248 -7.82 8.62 7.74
CA ALA A 248 -8.29 9.79 8.46
C ALA A 248 -7.10 10.47 9.13
N PHE A 249 -7.24 11.77 9.39
CA PHE A 249 -6.28 12.52 10.19
C PHE A 249 -6.83 12.71 11.59
N VAL A 250 -5.97 12.60 12.61
CA VAL A 250 -6.43 12.56 14.00
C VAL A 250 -6.20 13.90 14.65
N LYS A 251 -4.95 14.35 14.71
CA LYS A 251 -4.55 15.67 15.22
C LYS A 251 -3.08 15.94 14.95
N GLU A 252 -2.71 17.22 15.01
CA GLU A 252 -1.32 17.67 15.08
C GLU A 252 -0.89 17.72 16.56
N THR A 253 0.11 16.93 16.95
CA THR A 253 0.52 16.81 18.37
C THR A 253 1.98 16.40 18.51
N GLU A 254 2.66 16.94 19.52
CA GLU A 254 3.95 16.42 19.97
C GLU A 254 3.78 15.26 20.96
N SER A 255 2.70 15.27 21.75
CA SER A 255 2.38 14.18 22.67
C SER A 255 1.81 12.98 21.89
N LEU A 256 2.44 11.82 22.08
CA LEU A 256 2.08 10.55 21.45
C LEU A 256 1.24 9.63 22.36
N GLU A 257 0.90 10.12 23.55
CA GLU A 257 0.11 9.38 24.53
C GLU A 257 -1.26 8.97 23.95
N GLY A 258 -1.56 7.67 24.04
CA GLY A 258 -2.82 7.09 23.55
C GLY A 258 -2.79 6.59 22.10
N PHE A 259 -1.67 6.74 21.38
CA PHE A 259 -1.54 6.26 19.99
C PHE A 259 -0.61 5.06 19.82
N SER A 260 0.04 4.61 20.90
CA SER A 260 1.09 3.58 20.84
C SER A 260 2.23 3.93 19.88
N LEU A 261 2.55 5.22 19.75
CA LEU A 261 3.62 5.74 18.87
C LEU A 261 4.91 6.09 19.64
N ASP A 262 4.95 5.80 20.94
CA ASP A 262 6.14 5.92 21.78
C ASP A 262 7.21 4.91 21.37
N GLU A 263 8.48 5.23 21.65
CA GLU A 263 9.63 4.46 21.15
C GLU A 263 9.58 2.97 21.51
N ASP A 264 9.14 2.64 22.72
CA ASP A 264 9.07 1.27 23.24
C ASP A 264 7.83 0.49 22.78
N SER A 265 6.85 1.17 22.15
CA SER A 265 5.53 0.60 21.82
C SER A 265 5.19 0.64 20.33
N ARG A 266 6.11 1.12 19.49
CA ARG A 266 5.88 1.33 18.05
C ARG A 266 6.68 0.37 17.19
N ALA A 267 6.09 -0.01 16.06
CA ALA A 267 6.85 -0.52 14.94
C ALA A 267 7.42 0.66 14.11
N THR A 268 8.53 0.43 13.42
CA THR A 268 9.20 1.46 12.61
C THR A 268 9.49 0.93 11.21
N LEU A 269 8.99 1.63 10.20
CA LEU A 269 9.38 1.45 8.80
C LEU A 269 10.32 2.58 8.40
N ASN A 270 11.56 2.24 8.08
CA ASN A 270 12.56 3.14 7.53
C ASN A 270 12.94 2.65 6.13
N PHE A 271 13.02 3.54 5.15
CA PHE A 271 13.49 3.19 3.82
C PHE A 271 14.18 4.37 3.16
N ARG A 272 15.01 4.07 2.17
CA ARG A 272 15.67 5.07 1.33
C ARG A 272 15.24 4.90 -0.12
N TRP A 273 14.79 5.98 -0.73
CA TRP A 273 14.33 6.02 -2.12
C TRP A 273 14.89 7.26 -2.81
N ASP A 274 15.56 7.08 -3.95
CA ASP A 274 16.28 8.15 -4.67
C ASP A 274 17.18 8.99 -3.75
N GLY A 275 17.96 8.31 -2.89
CA GLY A 275 18.81 8.97 -1.89
C GLY A 275 18.09 9.67 -0.73
N LYS A 276 16.76 9.77 -0.72
CA LYS A 276 15.98 10.35 0.39
C LYS A 276 15.58 9.28 1.38
N GLU A 277 15.85 9.51 2.65
CA GLU A 277 15.44 8.62 3.74
C GLU A 277 14.10 9.08 4.32
N GLU A 278 13.18 8.14 4.49
CA GLU A 278 11.86 8.37 5.08
C GLU A 278 11.67 7.42 6.25
N THR A 279 10.93 7.86 7.27
CA THR A 279 10.62 7.03 8.44
C THR A 279 9.17 7.23 8.86
N LEU A 280 8.47 6.11 9.01
CA LEU A 280 7.10 6.01 9.45
C LEU A 280 7.05 5.21 10.76
N TYR A 281 6.47 5.83 11.78
CA TYR A 281 6.13 5.18 13.04
C TYR A 281 4.72 4.63 12.95
N LEU A 282 4.53 3.41 13.44
CA LEU A 282 3.28 2.67 13.42
C LEU A 282 2.94 2.23 14.85
N GLY A 283 1.75 2.59 15.30
CA GLY A 283 1.23 2.14 16.59
C GLY A 283 0.40 0.87 16.46
N GLU A 284 0.02 0.29 17.59
CA GLU A 284 -0.72 -0.97 17.62
C GLU A 284 -2.01 -0.96 16.78
N ASN A 285 -2.34 -2.12 16.20
CA ASN A 285 -3.58 -2.30 15.47
C ASN A 285 -4.77 -2.30 16.43
N ASN A 286 -5.69 -1.35 16.24
CA ASN A 286 -6.96 -1.30 16.92
C ASN A 286 -8.11 -1.43 15.91
N SER A 287 -8.73 -2.61 15.88
CA SER A 287 -9.92 -2.89 15.07
C SER A 287 -9.72 -2.69 13.57
N GLY A 288 -8.52 -2.98 13.05
CA GLY A 288 -8.19 -2.85 11.62
C GLY A 288 -7.65 -1.46 11.23
N LEU A 289 -7.45 -0.58 12.20
CA LEU A 289 -6.83 0.73 12.02
C LEU A 289 -5.54 0.81 12.83
N VAL A 290 -4.54 1.44 12.24
CA VAL A 290 -3.21 1.65 12.82
C VAL A 290 -2.94 3.15 12.84
N TYR A 291 -2.62 3.69 14.02
CA TYR A 291 -2.11 5.06 14.10
C TYR A 291 -0.71 5.14 13.51
N ALA A 292 -0.43 6.21 12.79
CA ALA A 292 0.83 6.40 12.10
C ALA A 292 1.30 7.86 12.17
N LYS A 293 2.61 8.06 12.13
CA LYS A 293 3.26 9.38 12.16
C LYS A 293 4.59 9.34 11.43
N LYS A 294 4.89 10.35 10.61
CA LYS A 294 6.23 10.52 10.02
C LYS A 294 7.20 11.11 11.05
N LYS A 295 8.46 10.67 11.01
CA LYS A 295 9.50 11.02 12.02
C LYS A 295 9.61 12.52 12.32
N ASP A 296 9.51 13.37 11.31
CA ASP A 296 9.71 14.83 11.45
C ASP A 296 8.42 15.64 11.20
N LYS A 297 7.25 15.04 11.40
CA LYS A 297 5.93 15.70 11.25
C LYS A 297 5.09 15.50 12.50
N ASN A 298 4.30 16.50 12.90
CA ASN A 298 3.45 16.43 14.10
C ASN A 298 2.11 15.73 13.84
N GLY A 299 1.73 15.55 12.57
CA GLY A 299 0.47 14.96 12.20
C GLY A 299 0.40 13.47 12.51
N VAL A 300 -0.55 13.10 13.37
CA VAL A 300 -0.97 11.72 13.60
C VAL A 300 -2.16 11.44 12.70
N PHE A 301 -2.11 10.32 11.99
CA PHE A 301 -3.16 9.86 11.08
C PHE A 301 -3.39 8.36 11.25
N MET A 302 -4.43 7.82 10.63
CA MET A 302 -4.74 6.39 10.64
C MET A 302 -4.54 5.78 9.26
N ILE A 303 -4.01 4.56 9.22
CA ILE A 303 -3.91 3.71 8.03
C ILE A 303 -4.70 2.42 8.30
N THR A 304 -5.35 1.84 7.30
CA THR A 304 -5.95 0.50 7.47
C THR A 304 -4.86 -0.57 7.59
N SER A 305 -5.04 -1.52 8.49
CA SER A 305 -4.05 -2.60 8.70
C SER A 305 -3.83 -3.45 7.43
N SER A 306 -4.83 -3.55 6.56
CA SER A 306 -4.73 -4.24 5.27
C SER A 306 -3.66 -3.65 4.35
N GLN A 307 -3.42 -2.33 4.42
CA GLN A 307 -2.37 -1.68 3.65
C GLN A 307 -0.97 -2.01 4.18
N LEU A 308 -0.87 -2.50 5.42
CA LEU A 308 0.39 -2.81 6.12
C LEU A 308 0.71 -4.32 6.14
N GLU A 309 -0.14 -5.16 5.53
CA GLU A 309 0.07 -6.62 5.47
C GLU A 309 1.43 -7.01 4.88
N PHE A 310 1.99 -6.19 3.99
CA PHE A 310 3.31 -6.42 3.41
C PHE A 310 4.46 -6.36 4.43
N LEU A 311 4.28 -5.67 5.56
CA LEU A 311 5.28 -5.63 6.64
C LEU A 311 5.31 -6.93 7.45
N GLN A 312 4.25 -7.74 7.33
CA GLN A 312 4.07 -9.01 8.00
C GLN A 312 4.35 -10.19 7.07
N ILE A 313 4.97 -9.94 5.91
CA ILE A 313 5.40 -11.03 5.02
C ILE A 313 6.49 -11.84 5.70
N ASP A 314 6.35 -13.17 5.64
CA ASP A 314 7.41 -14.06 6.08
C ASP A 314 8.67 -13.81 5.21
N PRO A 315 9.80 -13.41 5.82
CA PRO A 315 11.02 -13.08 5.09
C PRO A 315 11.50 -14.21 4.19
N PHE A 316 11.18 -15.47 4.49
CA PHE A 316 11.48 -16.62 3.63
C PHE A 316 10.92 -16.46 2.21
N TYR A 317 9.71 -15.90 2.05
CA TYR A 317 9.10 -15.69 0.73
C TYR A 317 9.79 -14.61 -0.11
N LEU A 318 10.61 -13.77 0.52
CA LEU A 318 11.41 -12.76 -0.17
C LEU A 318 12.75 -13.32 -0.64
N LEU A 319 13.15 -14.51 -0.21
CA LEU A 319 14.45 -15.06 -0.55
C LEU A 319 14.47 -15.75 -1.92
N GLU A 320 15.64 -15.76 -2.54
CA GLU A 320 15.87 -16.61 -3.70
C GLU A 320 15.86 -18.10 -3.28
N SER A 321 14.93 -18.86 -3.85
CA SER A 321 14.55 -20.20 -3.37
C SER A 321 15.55 -21.32 -3.70
N GLY A 322 16.42 -21.15 -4.71
CA GLY A 322 17.36 -22.21 -5.12
C GLY A 322 18.58 -22.37 -4.20
N ILE A 323 19.02 -23.62 -3.98
CA ILE A 323 20.30 -23.90 -3.28
C ILE A 323 21.53 -23.52 -4.14
N LEU A 324 21.35 -23.49 -5.45
CA LEU A 324 22.36 -23.13 -6.45
C LEU A 324 21.90 -21.89 -7.23
N LYS A 325 22.74 -20.86 -7.25
CA LYS A 325 22.39 -19.51 -7.75
C LYS A 325 23.27 -19.04 -8.91
N THR A 326 23.82 -19.97 -9.69
CA THR A 326 24.85 -19.68 -10.69
C THR A 326 24.39 -20.04 -12.09
N ASP A 327 24.90 -19.31 -13.09
CA ASP A 327 24.69 -19.66 -14.50
C ASP A 327 25.37 -21.00 -14.82
N THR A 328 24.72 -21.85 -15.64
CA THR A 328 25.27 -23.17 -15.99
C THR A 328 26.67 -23.06 -16.60
N ASP A 329 26.89 -22.05 -17.46
CA ASP A 329 28.16 -21.74 -18.12
C ASP A 329 29.31 -21.42 -17.14
N SER A 330 28.98 -20.98 -15.93
CA SER A 330 29.97 -20.66 -14.90
C SER A 330 30.48 -21.90 -14.17
N ILE A 331 29.82 -23.06 -14.33
CA ILE A 331 30.14 -24.29 -13.61
C ILE A 331 31.17 -25.09 -14.41
N GLN A 332 32.28 -25.42 -13.76
CA GLN A 332 33.30 -26.32 -14.30
C GLN A 332 32.97 -27.78 -13.99
N SER A 333 32.59 -28.06 -12.75
CA SER A 333 32.24 -29.41 -12.33
C SER A 333 31.33 -29.43 -11.12
N VAL A 334 30.56 -30.50 -11.02
CA VAL A 334 29.74 -30.86 -9.89
C VAL A 334 30.19 -32.22 -9.39
N ILE A 335 30.52 -32.29 -8.11
CA ILE A 335 30.81 -33.54 -7.42
C ILE A 335 29.69 -33.79 -6.42
N VAL A 336 28.96 -34.89 -6.58
CA VAL A 336 27.91 -35.31 -5.65
C VAL A 336 28.38 -36.56 -4.93
N LYS A 337 28.51 -36.46 -3.60
CA LYS A 337 28.88 -37.57 -2.72
C LYS A 337 27.66 -38.00 -1.92
N THR A 338 27.39 -39.28 -1.90
CA THR A 338 26.46 -39.92 -0.96
C THR A 338 27.28 -40.83 -0.04
N LYS A 339 26.61 -41.53 0.86
CA LYS A 339 27.25 -42.56 1.71
C LYS A 339 27.93 -43.66 0.89
N ASP A 340 27.34 -44.04 -0.24
CA ASP A 340 27.73 -45.23 -1.00
C ASP A 340 28.47 -44.90 -2.31
N GLU A 341 28.26 -43.70 -2.85
CA GLU A 341 28.66 -43.37 -4.23
C GLU A 341 29.24 -41.94 -4.34
N VAL A 342 30.16 -41.75 -5.29
CA VAL A 342 30.69 -40.43 -5.66
C VAL A 342 30.53 -40.25 -7.15
N TYR A 343 29.82 -39.19 -7.54
CA TYR A 343 29.60 -38.81 -8.93
C TYR A 343 30.37 -37.53 -9.24
N ASN A 344 31.07 -37.51 -10.36
CA ASN A 344 31.76 -36.34 -10.86
C ASN A 344 31.28 -36.03 -12.28
N ILE A 345 30.60 -34.90 -12.44
CA ILE A 345 30.09 -34.38 -13.70
C ILE A 345 30.87 -33.10 -14.01
N SER A 346 31.53 -33.02 -15.16
CA SER A 346 32.48 -31.93 -15.42
C SER A 346 32.53 -31.49 -16.88
N SER A 347 32.82 -30.22 -17.10
CA SER A 347 33.19 -29.61 -18.37
C SER A 347 34.66 -29.21 -18.30
N ILE A 348 35.55 -30.04 -18.86
CA ILE A 348 37.01 -29.86 -18.74
C ILE A 348 37.66 -29.89 -20.11
N GLY A 349 38.37 -28.81 -20.44
CA GLY A 349 39.09 -28.69 -21.70
C GLY A 349 38.18 -28.31 -22.87
N ARG A 350 38.79 -28.15 -24.04
CA ARG A 350 38.08 -27.81 -25.28
C ARG A 350 38.69 -28.56 -26.47
N LYS A 351 37.85 -28.96 -27.42
CA LYS A 351 38.29 -29.49 -28.72
C LYS A 351 37.69 -28.62 -29.82
N GLY A 352 38.54 -27.86 -30.52
CA GLY A 352 38.08 -26.95 -31.57
C GLY A 352 37.23 -25.78 -31.07
N GLY A 353 37.34 -25.40 -29.79
CA GLY A 353 36.55 -24.34 -29.17
C GLY A 353 35.32 -24.83 -28.41
N THR A 354 34.84 -26.04 -28.68
CA THR A 354 33.72 -26.68 -27.99
C THR A 354 34.17 -27.29 -26.66
N PRO A 355 33.43 -27.07 -25.55
CA PRO A 355 33.71 -27.73 -24.26
C PRO A 355 33.62 -29.25 -24.37
N LEU A 356 34.40 -29.96 -23.55
CA LEU A 356 34.33 -31.41 -23.42
C LEU A 356 33.69 -31.79 -22.08
N PHE A 357 32.67 -32.62 -22.14
CA PHE A 357 31.90 -33.03 -20.97
C PHE A 357 32.25 -34.46 -20.55
N TYR A 358 32.27 -34.70 -19.24
CA TYR A 358 32.61 -35.99 -18.66
C TYR A 358 31.71 -36.33 -17.48
N VAL A 359 31.34 -37.60 -17.39
CA VAL A 359 30.70 -38.20 -16.21
C VAL A 359 31.57 -39.34 -15.71
N ASN A 360 32.05 -39.23 -14.47
CA ASN A 360 32.98 -40.17 -13.84
C ASN A 360 34.22 -40.46 -14.70
N GLY A 361 34.71 -39.44 -15.42
CA GLY A 361 35.86 -39.53 -16.33
C GLY A 361 35.55 -40.07 -17.73
N ASN A 362 34.34 -40.55 -17.99
CA ASN A 362 33.91 -41.00 -19.31
C ASN A 362 33.31 -39.83 -20.09
N ALA A 363 33.58 -39.74 -21.39
CA ALA A 363 33.03 -38.70 -22.25
C ALA A 363 31.49 -38.73 -22.25
N ALA A 364 30.87 -37.56 -22.17
CA ALA A 364 29.42 -37.38 -22.15
C ALA A 364 28.98 -36.24 -23.07
N SER A 365 27.66 -36.13 -23.32
CA SER A 365 27.08 -34.99 -24.03
C SER A 365 26.87 -33.77 -23.11
N GLU A 366 26.72 -32.60 -23.72
CA GLU A 366 26.37 -31.34 -23.06
C GLU A 366 25.02 -31.46 -22.32
N ASP A 367 24.00 -32.00 -22.99
CA ASP A 367 22.67 -32.25 -22.40
C ASP A 367 22.73 -32.97 -21.05
N VAL A 368 23.63 -33.96 -20.90
CA VAL A 368 23.76 -34.71 -19.64
C VAL A 368 24.32 -33.81 -18.53
N PHE A 369 25.25 -32.92 -18.85
CA PHE A 369 25.78 -31.94 -17.91
C PHE A 369 24.70 -30.91 -17.54
N GLU A 370 24.03 -30.34 -18.54
CA GLU A 370 22.98 -29.33 -18.35
C GLU A 370 21.80 -29.88 -17.53
N ASP A 371 21.30 -31.07 -17.87
CA ASP A 371 20.22 -31.74 -17.13
C ASP A 371 20.54 -31.90 -15.64
N VAL A 372 21.78 -32.31 -15.32
CA VAL A 372 22.20 -32.50 -13.92
C VAL A 372 22.28 -31.15 -13.21
N VAL A 373 22.86 -30.13 -13.85
CA VAL A 373 22.95 -28.78 -13.27
C VAL A 373 21.55 -28.19 -13.06
N GLU A 374 20.65 -28.34 -14.03
CA GLU A 374 19.26 -27.90 -13.93
C GLU A 374 18.54 -28.61 -12.78
N LYS A 375 18.73 -29.92 -12.63
CA LYS A 375 18.16 -30.65 -11.48
C LYS A 375 18.70 -30.20 -10.13
N ILE A 376 19.93 -29.71 -10.04
CA ILE A 376 20.45 -29.09 -8.81
C ILE A 376 19.78 -27.75 -8.55
N LYS A 377 19.54 -26.95 -9.59
CA LYS A 377 18.80 -25.67 -9.51
C LYS A 377 17.34 -25.88 -9.10
N ASP A 378 16.74 -27.01 -9.49
CA ASP A 378 15.39 -27.42 -9.10
C ASP A 378 15.26 -27.75 -7.61
N VAL A 379 16.38 -28.02 -6.91
CA VAL A 379 16.35 -28.21 -5.45
C VAL A 379 16.19 -26.85 -4.79
N LYS A 380 14.96 -26.59 -4.34
CA LYS A 380 14.56 -25.35 -3.69
C LYS A 380 14.41 -25.52 -2.18
N PHE A 381 14.64 -24.43 -1.46
CA PHE A 381 14.22 -24.32 -0.08
C PHE A 381 12.69 -24.37 -0.01
N ILE A 382 12.17 -25.06 0.99
CA ILE A 382 10.72 -25.22 1.21
C ILE A 382 10.25 -24.65 2.55
N GLY A 383 11.18 -24.24 3.41
CA GLY A 383 10.86 -23.56 4.66
C GLY A 383 12.05 -23.45 5.60
N GLU A 384 11.87 -22.67 6.66
CA GLU A 384 12.85 -22.46 7.72
C GLU A 384 12.98 -23.68 8.64
N LEU A 385 14.17 -23.87 9.20
CA LEU A 385 14.42 -24.88 10.22
C LEU A 385 14.07 -24.33 11.61
N SER A 386 13.16 -25.01 12.32
CA SER A 386 12.85 -24.66 13.72
C SER A 386 14.00 -24.97 14.69
N ALA A 387 14.91 -25.87 14.31
CA ALA A 387 16.12 -26.18 15.04
C ALA A 387 17.22 -26.63 14.06
N VAL A 388 18.46 -26.23 14.31
CA VAL A 388 19.60 -26.63 13.48
C VAL A 388 19.97 -28.08 13.80
N PRO A 389 19.80 -29.04 12.87
CA PRO A 389 20.18 -30.41 13.11
C PRO A 389 21.71 -30.57 13.06
N GLN A 390 22.21 -31.73 13.49
CA GLN A 390 23.60 -32.09 13.25
C GLN A 390 23.85 -32.23 11.74
N ASN A 391 24.93 -31.65 11.23
CA ASN A 391 25.36 -31.88 9.86
C ASN A 391 25.92 -33.29 9.71
N THR A 392 25.09 -34.23 9.25
CA THR A 392 25.48 -35.63 8.97
C THR A 392 26.19 -35.81 7.63
N GLU A 393 26.16 -34.78 6.77
CA GLU A 393 26.68 -34.83 5.40
C GLU A 393 26.19 -36.05 4.60
N ASP A 394 24.91 -36.42 4.75
CA ASP A 394 24.32 -37.59 4.05
C ASP A 394 24.48 -37.47 2.54
N ILE A 395 24.36 -36.25 2.03
CA ILE A 395 24.69 -35.88 0.65
C ILE A 395 25.56 -34.63 0.67
N VAL A 396 26.62 -34.61 -0.13
CA VAL A 396 27.47 -33.43 -0.32
C VAL A 396 27.56 -33.10 -1.79
N VAL A 397 27.17 -31.88 -2.15
CA VAL A 397 27.31 -31.31 -3.48
C VAL A 397 28.44 -30.28 -3.45
N VAL A 398 29.48 -30.50 -4.25
CA VAL A 398 30.59 -29.56 -4.43
C VAL A 398 30.57 -29.04 -5.86
N ILE A 399 30.46 -27.73 -5.99
CA ILE A 399 30.37 -27.04 -7.28
C ILE A 399 31.65 -26.26 -7.46
N ASN A 400 32.42 -26.59 -8.51
CA ASN A 400 33.62 -25.87 -8.87
C ASN A 400 33.32 -24.96 -10.06
N TYR A 401 33.74 -23.70 -9.98
CA TYR A 401 33.46 -22.71 -11.02
C TYR A 401 34.60 -22.59 -12.03
N ASN A 402 34.27 -22.15 -13.24
CA ASN A 402 35.23 -21.89 -14.32
C ASN A 402 36.09 -20.63 -14.09
N ASN A 403 35.78 -19.85 -13.06
CA ASN A 403 36.43 -18.58 -12.72
C ASN A 403 37.21 -18.67 -11.40
N ALA A 404 37.85 -17.58 -10.99
CA ALA A 404 38.55 -17.50 -9.72
C ALA A 404 37.63 -17.50 -8.48
N ALA A 405 36.32 -17.74 -8.62
CA ALA A 405 35.36 -17.72 -7.50
C ALA A 405 35.48 -18.93 -6.57
N GLY A 406 36.33 -19.91 -6.91
CA GLY A 406 36.62 -21.06 -6.05
C GLY A 406 35.61 -22.18 -6.19
N SER A 407 35.17 -22.75 -5.07
CA SER A 407 34.15 -23.80 -5.03
C SER A 407 33.11 -23.54 -3.95
N GLN A 408 31.87 -23.96 -4.22
CA GLN A 408 30.77 -23.96 -3.25
C GLN A 408 30.53 -25.38 -2.75
N LYS A 409 30.49 -25.56 -1.43
CA LYS A 409 30.07 -26.82 -0.79
C LYS A 409 28.68 -26.65 -0.20
N ILE A 410 27.78 -27.56 -0.56
CA ILE A 410 26.45 -27.71 0.00
C ILE A 410 26.38 -29.11 0.61
N SER A 411 26.09 -29.22 1.91
CA SER A 411 25.84 -30.50 2.57
C SER A 411 24.34 -30.61 2.90
N LEU A 412 23.75 -31.78 2.70
CA LEU A 412 22.37 -32.07 3.02
C LEU A 412 22.33 -33.12 4.14
N ALA A 413 21.61 -32.82 5.22
CA ALA A 413 21.39 -33.74 6.33
C ALA A 413 19.91 -34.15 6.39
N SER A 414 19.64 -35.45 6.48
CA SER A 414 18.29 -36.00 6.46
C SER A 414 17.49 -35.56 7.70
N LEU A 415 16.23 -35.20 7.47
CA LEU A 415 15.26 -34.86 8.51
C LEU A 415 14.24 -36.00 8.71
N PRO A 416 13.57 -36.09 9.88
CA PRO A 416 12.60 -37.15 10.16
C PRO A 416 11.41 -37.24 9.19
N ASP A 417 11.05 -36.11 8.58
CA ASP A 417 9.96 -35.97 7.61
C ASP A 417 10.35 -36.31 6.17
N LYS A 418 11.55 -36.89 5.98
CA LYS A 418 12.16 -37.23 4.68
C LYS A 418 12.61 -36.02 3.86
N ASN A 419 12.58 -34.80 4.41
CA ASN A 419 13.24 -33.64 3.83
C ASN A 419 14.72 -33.61 4.23
N TYR A 420 15.45 -32.59 3.77
CA TYR A 420 16.84 -32.39 4.16
C TYR A 420 17.06 -30.97 4.68
N ALA A 421 17.88 -30.83 5.71
CA ALA A 421 18.45 -29.54 6.09
C ALA A 421 19.64 -29.23 5.16
N ALA A 422 19.65 -28.03 4.59
CA ALA A 422 20.70 -27.58 3.68
C ALA A 422 21.75 -26.74 4.41
N PHE A 423 22.98 -27.24 4.46
CA PHE A 423 24.15 -26.54 5.00
C PHE A 423 24.92 -25.87 3.87
N ILE A 424 24.88 -24.54 3.84
CA ILE A 424 25.64 -23.73 2.88
C ILE A 424 26.67 -22.92 3.66
N ALA A 425 27.95 -23.05 3.30
CA ALA A 425 29.06 -22.47 4.05
C ALA A 425 29.05 -22.85 5.55
N GLY A 426 28.55 -24.05 5.87
CA GLY A 426 28.47 -24.57 7.24
C GLY A 426 27.25 -24.10 8.05
N GLN A 427 26.39 -23.24 7.50
CA GLN A 427 25.17 -22.77 8.15
C GLN A 427 23.95 -23.48 7.57
N ALA A 428 23.07 -23.98 8.45
CA ALA A 428 21.78 -24.55 8.07
C ALA A 428 20.65 -23.70 8.63
N GLU A 429 19.93 -23.05 7.72
CA GLU A 429 18.79 -22.16 8.03
C GLU A 429 17.49 -22.72 7.44
N PHE A 430 17.59 -23.54 6.37
CA PHE A 430 16.44 -23.96 5.58
C PHE A 430 16.42 -25.47 5.31
N SER A 431 15.21 -25.96 5.07
CA SER A 431 14.95 -27.31 4.58
C SER A 431 14.72 -27.31 3.07
N VAL A 432 15.00 -28.44 2.41
CA VAL A 432 14.74 -28.70 0.99
C VAL A 432 13.89 -29.96 0.84
N ASP A 433 13.07 -30.01 -0.22
CA ASP A 433 12.19 -31.15 -0.50
C ASP A 433 13.00 -32.42 -0.79
N GLY A 434 12.76 -33.47 0.00
CA GLY A 434 13.39 -34.76 -0.20
C GLY A 434 13.04 -35.45 -1.52
N ASN A 435 11.91 -35.12 -2.15
CA ASN A 435 11.58 -35.62 -3.49
C ASN A 435 12.47 -34.97 -4.55
N ALA A 436 12.66 -33.66 -4.50
CA ALA A 436 13.57 -32.95 -5.41
C ALA A 436 15.01 -33.48 -5.27
N VAL A 437 15.46 -33.75 -4.04
CA VAL A 437 16.78 -34.36 -3.80
C VAL A 437 16.85 -35.79 -4.36
N ARG A 438 15.78 -36.58 -4.27
CA ARG A 438 15.73 -37.93 -4.84
C ARG A 438 15.76 -37.91 -6.37
N GLU A 439 14.99 -37.02 -6.99
CA GLU A 439 14.98 -36.82 -8.44
C GLU A 439 16.37 -36.39 -8.95
N LEU A 440 17.06 -35.51 -8.21
CA LEU A 440 18.45 -35.16 -8.49
C LEU A 440 19.36 -36.40 -8.46
N LEU A 441 19.28 -37.23 -7.42
CA LEU A 441 20.10 -38.43 -7.32
C LEU A 441 19.77 -39.45 -8.42
N GLU A 442 18.50 -39.60 -8.80
CA GLU A 442 18.08 -40.46 -9.91
C GLU A 442 18.62 -39.96 -11.26
N GLN A 443 18.56 -38.65 -11.51
CA GLN A 443 19.12 -38.05 -12.72
C GLN A 443 20.65 -38.26 -12.78
N ILE A 444 21.36 -38.07 -11.67
CA ILE A 444 22.80 -38.31 -11.60
C ILE A 444 23.14 -39.79 -11.86
N LYS A 445 22.36 -40.72 -11.28
CA LYS A 445 22.52 -42.17 -11.53
C LYS A 445 22.30 -42.51 -13.00
N LYS A 446 21.26 -41.95 -13.60
CA LYS A 446 20.96 -42.12 -15.03
C LYS A 446 22.09 -41.57 -15.91
N ALA A 447 22.59 -40.38 -15.61
CA ALA A 447 23.74 -39.76 -16.27
C ALA A 447 25.00 -40.63 -16.17
N SER A 448 25.27 -41.20 -14.99
CA SER A 448 26.42 -42.09 -14.78
C SER A 448 26.32 -43.41 -15.54
N ASN A 449 25.11 -43.95 -15.71
CA ASN A 449 24.92 -45.23 -16.40
C ASN A 449 24.87 -45.10 -17.93
N ASN A 450 24.43 -43.94 -18.43
CA ASN A 450 24.31 -43.67 -19.87
C ASN A 450 24.98 -42.34 -20.24
N PRO A 451 26.31 -42.21 -20.10
CA PRO A 451 27.01 -40.98 -20.41
C PRO A 451 26.97 -40.65 -21.91
N THR A 452 26.80 -41.66 -22.78
CA THR A 452 26.84 -41.52 -24.23
C THR A 452 25.44 -41.36 -24.86
N LYS A 453 25.10 -40.11 -25.19
CA LYS A 453 24.42 -39.78 -26.45
C LYS A 453 25.32 -38.82 -27.22
N VAL A 454 26.36 -39.35 -27.85
CA VAL A 454 27.07 -38.63 -28.90
C VAL A 454 26.49 -39.15 -30.21
N GLU A 455 25.67 -38.36 -30.88
CA GLU A 455 25.57 -38.46 -32.35
C GLU A 455 26.76 -37.73 -32.99
#